data_AF-A0A656K162-F1
#
_entry.id   AF-A0A656K162-F1
#
_cell.length_a   1.000
_cell.length_b   1.000
_cell.length_c   1.000
_cell.angle_alpha   90.00
_cell.angle_beta   90.00
_cell.angle_gamma   90.00
#
_symmetry.space_group_name_H-M   'P 1'
#
loop_
_entity.id
_entity.type
_entity.pdbx_description
1 polymer ?
#
loop_
_entity_poly.entity_id
_entity_poly.type
_entity_poly.pdbx_seq_one_letter_code
_entity_poly.pdbx_strand_id
1 'polypeptide(L)'
;NQAAGRGWLDAMSETERNDFLNFEGNAQGFRVLTQLEYHQFDGGTRLTYATLGTYLKYPWTARHADSLGYKKHKFGCYQSELPILEQIASKLGLPQLEEQRWARHPLVYLMEAADDICYALIDLEDGLEMDLLDYAEVESLLLGLVGDDLPET
;
A
#
# COMPACT_ATOMS: atom_id res chain seq x y z
N ASN A 1 13.57 -2.06 18.33
CA ASN A 1 13.43 -0.69 17.83
C ASN A 1 14.19 0.27 18.77
N GLN A 2 15.28 0.90 18.30
CA GLN A 2 16.22 1.65 19.18
C GLN A 2 15.60 2.90 19.80
N ALA A 3 14.60 3.51 19.15
CA ALA A 3 13.92 4.71 19.62
C ALA A 3 13.10 4.46 20.90
N ALA A 4 12.39 3.33 20.99
CA ALA A 4 11.64 2.94 22.18
C ALA A 4 12.56 2.63 23.37
N GLY A 5 13.72 2.00 23.12
CA GLY A 5 14.71 1.71 24.16
C GLY A 5 15.46 2.94 24.70
N ARG A 6 15.34 4.09 24.03
CA ARG A 6 15.95 5.38 24.44
C ARG A 6 14.94 6.39 25.01
N GLY A 7 13.68 6.01 25.17
CA GLY A 7 12.61 6.86 25.71
C GLY A 7 12.15 7.99 24.78
N TRP A 8 12.58 8.01 23.51
CA TRP A 8 12.25 9.09 22.56
C TRP A 8 10.77 9.15 22.18
N LEU A 9 10.03 8.07 22.46
CA LEU A 9 8.60 7.96 22.17
C LEU A 9 7.74 8.15 23.42
N ASP A 10 8.33 8.45 24.59
CA ASP A 10 7.60 8.43 25.87
C ASP A 10 6.55 9.53 26.01
N ALA A 11 6.73 10.65 25.30
CA ALA A 11 5.75 11.72 25.21
C ALA A 11 4.57 11.40 24.26
N MET A 12 4.67 10.35 23.45
CA MET A 12 3.66 9.96 22.48
C MET A 12 2.65 8.99 23.10
N SER A 13 1.38 9.16 22.72
CA SER A 13 0.35 8.16 22.96
C SER A 13 0.72 6.82 22.32
N GLU A 14 0.09 5.74 22.77
CA GLU A 14 0.30 4.41 22.19
C GLU A 14 -0.02 4.38 20.69
N THR A 15 -1.08 5.07 20.27
CA THR A 15 -1.48 5.13 18.85
C THR A 15 -0.47 5.88 17.98
N GLU A 16 0.07 7.00 18.47
CA GLU A 16 1.12 7.73 17.74
C GLU A 16 2.42 6.92 17.72
N ARG A 17 2.74 6.23 18.81
CA ARG A 17 3.90 5.34 18.88
C ARG A 17 3.78 4.21 17.85
N ASN A 18 2.59 3.66 17.67
CA ASN A 18 2.33 2.58 16.73
C ASN A 18 2.58 2.97 15.27
N ASP A 19 2.34 4.22 14.89
CA ASP A 19 2.69 4.73 13.55
C ASP A 19 4.20 4.63 13.28
N PHE A 20 5.04 4.94 14.28
CA PHE A 20 6.50 4.85 14.15
C PHE A 20 7.04 3.43 14.32
N LEU A 21 6.40 2.61 15.16
CA LEU A 21 6.81 1.21 15.36
C LEU A 21 6.48 0.35 14.15
N ASN A 22 5.45 0.70 13.39
CA ASN A 22 5.01 0.03 12.18
C ASN A 22 5.19 0.99 11.00
N PHE A 23 6.41 1.34 10.61
CA PHE A 23 6.56 2.16 9.41
C PHE A 23 6.04 1.40 8.16
N GLU A 24 5.18 2.04 7.35
CA GLU A 24 4.58 1.44 6.15
C GLU A 24 4.54 2.46 5.00
N GLY A 25 4.97 2.03 3.81
CA GLY A 25 5.14 2.91 2.64
C GLY A 25 3.84 3.48 2.07
N ASN A 26 2.71 2.75 2.15
CA ASN A 26 1.39 3.22 1.75
C ASN A 26 0.90 4.34 2.67
N ALA A 27 1.15 4.22 3.99
CA ALA A 27 0.83 5.29 4.93
C ALA A 27 1.66 6.56 4.66
N GLN A 28 2.97 6.38 4.42
CA GLN A 28 3.85 7.49 4.07
C GLN A 28 3.46 8.13 2.73
N GLY A 29 3.16 7.34 1.70
CA GLY A 29 2.75 7.88 0.41
C GLY A 29 1.38 8.57 0.47
N PHE A 30 0.46 8.12 1.31
CA PHE A 30 -0.80 8.83 1.57
C PHE A 30 -0.55 10.22 2.18
N ARG A 31 0.36 10.31 3.16
CA ARG A 31 0.82 11.59 3.73
C ARG A 31 1.49 12.47 2.67
N VAL A 32 2.34 11.92 1.81
CA VAL A 32 2.98 12.67 0.71
C VAL A 32 1.91 13.30 -0.20
N LEU A 33 0.96 12.50 -0.68
CA LEU A 33 -0.08 12.94 -1.61
C LEU A 33 -1.06 13.96 -1.02
N THR A 34 -1.37 13.86 0.28
CA THR A 34 -2.43 14.66 0.91
C THR A 34 -1.91 15.82 1.76
N GLN A 35 -0.63 15.82 2.11
CA GLN A 35 -0.05 16.82 3.02
C GLN A 35 1.28 17.39 2.57
N LEU A 36 2.19 16.65 1.92
CA LEU A 36 3.57 17.16 1.72
C LEU A 36 3.77 17.85 0.38
N GLU A 37 3.19 17.29 -0.69
CA GLU A 37 3.42 17.79 -2.05
C GLU A 37 2.51 18.99 -2.38
N TYR A 38 3.03 19.95 -3.14
CA TYR A 38 2.33 21.15 -3.63
C TYR A 38 1.74 22.05 -2.52
N HIS A 39 0.49 21.79 -2.09
CA HIS A 39 -0.20 22.59 -1.08
C HIS A 39 0.06 22.00 0.31
N GLN A 40 1.27 22.30 0.82
CA GLN A 40 1.77 21.69 2.04
C GLN A 40 0.84 21.93 3.24
N PHE A 41 0.38 20.84 3.84
CA PHE A 41 -0.61 20.76 4.93
C PHE A 41 -1.97 21.43 4.61
N ASP A 42 -2.27 21.67 3.32
CA ASP A 42 -3.51 22.28 2.80
C ASP A 42 -4.05 21.50 1.58
N GLY A 43 -4.16 20.18 1.74
CA GLY A 43 -4.71 19.25 0.76
C GLY A 43 -3.68 18.62 -0.20
N GLY A 44 -2.40 18.95 -0.05
CA GLY A 44 -1.31 18.32 -0.78
C GLY A 44 -1.46 18.50 -2.30
N THR A 45 -1.42 17.40 -3.05
CA THR A 45 -1.60 17.36 -4.50
C THR A 45 -3.05 17.66 -4.94
N ARG A 46 -4.02 17.65 -4.01
CA ARG A 46 -5.46 17.91 -4.29
C ARG A 46 -6.04 17.02 -5.40
N LEU A 47 -5.66 15.74 -5.37
CA LEU A 47 -6.21 14.73 -6.27
C LEU A 47 -7.70 14.49 -6.02
N THR A 48 -8.36 13.88 -7.01
CA THR A 48 -9.77 13.50 -6.86
C THR A 48 -9.94 12.46 -5.75
N TYR A 49 -11.10 12.46 -5.09
CA TYR A 49 -11.42 11.45 -4.09
C TYR A 49 -11.32 10.02 -4.64
N ALA A 50 -11.74 9.78 -5.89
CA ALA A 50 -11.67 8.47 -6.52
C ALA A 50 -10.22 7.99 -6.70
N THR A 51 -9.31 8.88 -7.11
CA THR A 51 -7.88 8.57 -7.20
C THR A 51 -7.29 8.24 -5.84
N LEU A 52 -7.58 9.04 -4.81
CA LEU A 52 -7.08 8.80 -3.45
C LEU A 52 -7.66 7.49 -2.85
N GLY A 53 -8.94 7.22 -3.07
CA GLY A 53 -9.56 5.97 -2.64
C GLY A 53 -8.97 4.74 -3.34
N THR A 54 -8.66 4.86 -4.64
CA THR A 54 -8.00 3.79 -5.42
C THR A 54 -6.55 3.58 -4.99
N TYR A 55 -5.85 4.64 -4.60
CA TYR A 55 -4.50 4.57 -4.06
C TYR A 55 -4.44 3.89 -2.68
N LEU A 56 -5.46 4.11 -1.83
CA LEU A 56 -5.52 3.56 -0.47
C LEU A 56 -5.70 2.03 -0.46
N LYS A 57 -4.59 1.30 -0.60
CA LYS A 57 -4.53 -0.18 -0.50
C LYS A 57 -5.08 -0.68 0.84
N TYR A 58 -4.83 0.08 1.90
CA TYR A 58 -5.16 -0.24 3.29
C TYR A 58 -5.83 0.96 3.98
N PRO A 59 -7.14 1.22 3.77
CA PRO A 59 -7.85 2.38 4.34
C PRO A 59 -8.16 2.18 5.84
N TRP A 60 -7.11 2.09 6.65
CA TRP A 60 -7.16 1.94 8.09
C TRP A 60 -5.84 2.40 8.73
N THR A 61 -5.87 2.60 10.06
CA THR A 61 -4.72 3.08 10.83
C THR A 61 -3.84 1.94 11.36
N ALA A 62 -2.69 2.30 11.95
CA ALA A 62 -1.75 1.35 12.55
C ALA A 62 -2.36 0.51 13.68
N ARG A 63 -3.52 0.89 14.23
CA ARG A 63 -4.31 0.07 15.16
C ARG A 63 -4.61 -1.33 14.60
N HIS A 64 -4.71 -1.46 13.29
CA HIS A 64 -5.01 -2.72 12.59
C HIS A 64 -3.77 -3.39 11.97
N ALA A 65 -2.58 -2.87 12.26
CA ALA A 65 -1.31 -3.39 11.75
C ALA A 65 -1.01 -4.80 12.27
N ASP A 66 -1.47 -5.16 13.47
CA ASP A 66 -1.26 -6.49 14.05
C ASP A 66 -2.25 -7.57 13.57
N SER A 67 -3.06 -7.28 12.56
CA SER A 67 -4.00 -8.27 12.02
C SER A 67 -3.30 -9.53 11.52
N LEU A 68 -3.81 -10.70 11.93
CA LEU A 68 -3.26 -12.02 11.61
C LEU A 68 -3.33 -12.31 10.09
N GLY A 69 -2.23 -12.80 9.50
CA GLY A 69 -2.16 -13.24 8.11
C GLY A 69 -1.07 -12.54 7.28
N TYR A 70 -1.14 -12.67 5.95
CA TYR A 70 -0.17 -12.07 4.99
C TYR A 70 -0.11 -10.54 5.04
N LYS A 71 -1.07 -9.88 5.71
CA LYS A 71 -1.16 -8.42 5.86
C LYS A 71 -0.63 -7.90 7.20
N LYS A 72 0.21 -8.68 7.89
CA LYS A 72 0.87 -8.21 9.11
C LYS A 72 1.67 -6.93 8.83
N HIS A 73 1.56 -5.96 9.72
CA HIS A 73 2.15 -4.61 9.63
C HIS A 73 1.65 -3.74 8.46
N LYS A 74 0.50 -4.06 7.85
CA LYS A 74 -0.06 -3.28 6.73
C LYS A 74 -1.16 -2.32 7.17
N PHE A 75 -0.98 -1.03 6.88
CA PHE A 75 -1.96 0.03 7.03
C PHE A 75 -1.58 1.19 6.09
N GLY A 76 -2.51 2.11 5.83
CA GLY A 76 -2.35 3.15 4.81
C GLY A 76 -2.60 4.57 5.31
N CYS A 77 -2.77 4.75 6.62
CA CYS A 77 -3.07 6.05 7.22
C CYS A 77 -2.41 6.18 8.59
N TYR A 78 -1.56 7.18 8.77
CA TYR A 78 -1.11 7.59 10.10
C TYR A 78 -2.21 8.31 10.86
N GLN A 79 -2.04 8.46 12.18
CA GLN A 79 -2.96 9.23 13.02
C GLN A 79 -3.06 10.69 12.60
N SER A 80 -1.98 11.28 12.06
CA SER A 80 -2.02 12.64 11.51
C SER A 80 -2.94 12.80 10.30
N GLU A 81 -3.13 11.74 9.51
CA GLU A 81 -3.94 11.75 8.30
C GLU A 81 -5.35 11.20 8.50
N LEU A 82 -5.68 10.71 9.71
CA LEU A 82 -6.99 10.12 10.01
C LEU A 82 -8.18 11.03 9.63
N PRO A 83 -8.18 12.35 9.91
CA PRO A 83 -9.27 13.22 9.50
C PRO A 83 -9.46 13.29 7.97
N ILE A 84 -8.37 13.15 7.21
CA ILE A 84 -8.39 13.16 5.74
C ILE A 84 -8.96 11.84 5.22
N LEU A 85 -8.54 10.71 5.80
CA LEU A 85 -9.12 9.41 5.48
C LEU A 85 -10.63 9.37 5.75
N GLU A 86 -11.07 9.90 6.90
CA GLU A 86 -12.50 10.00 7.24
C GLU A 86 -13.28 10.82 6.21
N GLN A 87 -12.72 11.96 5.79
CA GLN A 87 -13.30 12.80 4.74
C GLN A 87 -13.41 12.05 3.41
N ILE A 88 -12.34 11.38 2.97
CA ILE A 88 -12.32 10.63 1.71
C ILE A 88 -13.33 9.48 1.76
N ALA A 89 -13.32 8.69 2.84
CA ALA A 89 -14.24 7.57 3.03
C ALA A 89 -15.70 8.04 3.02
N SER A 90 -16.01 9.15 3.68
CA SER A 90 -17.34 9.76 3.66
C SER A 90 -17.76 10.17 2.23
N LYS A 91 -16.86 10.83 1.48
CA LYS A 91 -17.16 11.31 0.12
C LYS A 91 -17.33 10.18 -0.90
N LEU A 92 -16.63 9.07 -0.70
CA LEU A 92 -16.73 7.87 -1.54
C LEU A 92 -17.82 6.90 -1.07
N GLY A 93 -18.43 7.14 0.09
CA GLY A 93 -19.40 6.22 0.68
C GLY A 93 -18.79 4.87 1.06
N LEU A 94 -17.51 4.83 1.47
CA LEU A 94 -16.86 3.59 1.90
C LEU A 94 -17.43 3.15 3.25
N PRO A 95 -17.98 1.93 3.37
CA PRO A 95 -18.46 1.42 4.65
C PRO A 95 -17.36 1.38 5.70
N GLN A 96 -17.66 1.88 6.90
CA GLN A 96 -16.82 1.66 8.06
C GLN A 96 -17.06 0.25 8.59
N LEU A 97 -16.01 -0.56 8.63
CA LEU A 97 -16.09 -1.96 9.07
C LEU A 97 -15.84 -2.06 10.57
N GLU A 98 -14.87 -1.30 11.05
CA GLU A 98 -14.49 -1.18 12.46
C GLU A 98 -14.04 0.26 12.74
N GLU A 99 -13.81 0.58 14.01
CA GLU A 99 -13.22 1.87 14.40
C GLU A 99 -11.87 2.06 13.69
N GLN A 100 -11.72 3.21 13.00
CA GLN A 100 -10.55 3.55 12.19
C GLN A 100 -10.20 2.54 11.09
N ARG A 101 -11.20 1.83 10.56
CA ARG A 101 -11.04 0.90 9.44
C ARG A 101 -12.24 0.90 8.50
N TRP A 102 -11.96 1.17 7.23
CA TRP A 102 -12.97 1.21 6.17
C TRP A 102 -12.80 0.07 5.18
N ALA A 103 -13.86 -0.19 4.42
CA ALA A 103 -13.79 -1.03 3.24
C ALA A 103 -12.94 -0.35 2.15
N ARG A 104 -12.38 -1.18 1.27
CA ARG A 104 -11.52 -0.73 0.17
C ARG A 104 -12.35 -0.17 -0.97
N HIS A 105 -11.81 0.82 -1.67
CA HIS A 105 -12.39 1.25 -2.94
C HIS A 105 -12.26 0.12 -3.98
N PRO A 106 -13.28 -0.17 -4.81
CA PRO A 106 -13.23 -1.31 -5.74
C PRO A 106 -12.06 -1.28 -6.73
N LEU A 107 -11.62 -0.11 -7.18
CA LEU A 107 -10.51 -0.02 -8.14
C LEU A 107 -9.13 -0.35 -7.54
N VAL A 108 -9.01 -0.41 -6.20
CA VAL A 108 -7.77 -0.84 -5.54
C VAL A 108 -7.39 -2.25 -6.00
N TYR A 109 -8.37 -3.12 -6.24
CA TYR A 109 -8.12 -4.49 -6.67
C TYR A 109 -7.52 -4.57 -8.09
N LEU A 110 -7.86 -3.62 -8.97
CA LEU A 110 -7.23 -3.53 -10.29
C LEU A 110 -5.79 -3.04 -10.17
N MET A 111 -5.56 -2.04 -9.31
CA MET A 111 -4.21 -1.53 -9.03
C MET A 111 -3.31 -2.62 -8.47
N GLU A 112 -3.77 -3.40 -7.48
CA GLU A 112 -3.01 -4.53 -6.93
C GLU A 112 -2.75 -5.62 -7.96
N ALA A 113 -3.77 -6.01 -8.74
CA ALA A 113 -3.57 -7.02 -9.77
C ALA A 113 -2.53 -6.58 -10.81
N ALA A 114 -2.52 -5.30 -11.20
CA ALA A 114 -1.51 -4.75 -12.09
C ALA A 114 -0.11 -4.78 -11.45
N ASP A 115 0.00 -4.41 -10.17
CA ASP A 115 1.25 -4.46 -9.39
C ASP A 115 1.83 -5.88 -9.36
N ASP A 116 1.00 -6.85 -8.97
CA ASP A 116 1.40 -8.26 -8.85
C ASP A 116 1.80 -8.87 -10.22
N ILE A 117 1.07 -8.56 -11.31
CA ILE A 117 1.40 -9.02 -12.66
C ILE A 117 2.75 -8.45 -13.11
N CYS A 118 2.98 -7.15 -12.92
CA CYS A 118 4.21 -6.49 -13.34
C CYS A 118 5.41 -7.05 -12.59
N TYR A 119 5.36 -7.13 -11.26
CA TYR A 119 6.47 -7.69 -10.48
C TYR A 119 6.72 -9.16 -10.86
N ALA A 120 5.67 -9.97 -11.05
CA ALA A 120 5.83 -11.37 -11.40
C ALA A 120 6.55 -11.62 -12.73
N LEU A 121 6.40 -10.72 -13.71
CA LEU A 121 7.03 -10.86 -15.02
C LEU A 121 8.39 -10.14 -15.09
N ILE A 122 8.47 -8.91 -14.59
CA ILE A 122 9.66 -8.06 -14.70
C ILE A 122 10.79 -8.60 -13.80
N ASP A 123 10.48 -9.10 -12.60
CA ASP A 123 11.50 -9.68 -11.72
C ASP A 123 12.14 -10.95 -12.34
N LEU A 124 11.42 -11.67 -13.21
CA LEU A 124 11.98 -12.79 -13.97
C LEU A 124 12.94 -12.31 -15.06
N GLU A 125 12.56 -11.27 -15.80
CA GLU A 125 13.41 -10.64 -16.83
C GLU A 125 14.71 -10.09 -16.20
N ASP A 126 14.59 -9.32 -15.11
CA ASP A 126 15.73 -8.80 -14.36
C ASP A 126 16.61 -9.94 -13.81
N GLY A 127 15.98 -11.01 -13.29
CA GLY A 127 16.68 -12.19 -12.80
C GLY A 127 17.49 -12.92 -13.88
N LEU A 128 17.02 -12.94 -15.13
CA LEU A 128 17.76 -13.46 -16.28
C LEU A 128 18.94 -12.55 -16.64
N GLU A 129 18.73 -11.23 -16.72
CA GLU A 129 19.81 -10.27 -17.02
C GLU A 129 20.92 -10.28 -15.97
N MET A 130 20.58 -10.58 -14.72
CA MET A 130 21.52 -10.68 -13.61
C MET A 130 22.20 -12.06 -13.48
N ASP A 131 21.95 -12.99 -14.41
CA ASP A 131 22.41 -14.38 -14.35
C ASP A 131 22.01 -15.12 -13.05
N LEU A 132 20.88 -14.73 -12.44
CA LEU A 132 20.33 -15.36 -11.23
C LEU A 132 19.34 -16.48 -11.53
N LEU A 133 18.76 -16.47 -12.74
CA LEU A 133 17.79 -17.44 -13.24
C LEU A 133 18.26 -18.02 -14.58
N ASP A 134 17.84 -19.25 -14.90
CA ASP A 134 18.09 -19.86 -16.20
C ASP A 134 16.95 -19.59 -17.19
N TYR A 135 17.30 -19.33 -18.45
CA TYR A 135 16.32 -19.03 -19.50
C TYR A 135 15.30 -20.15 -19.69
N ALA A 136 15.72 -21.41 -19.69
CA ALA A 136 14.82 -22.52 -19.94
C ALA A 136 13.80 -22.70 -18.79
N GLU A 137 14.18 -22.35 -17.57
CA GLU A 137 13.26 -22.34 -16.42
C GLU A 137 12.18 -21.27 -16.58
N VAL A 138 12.56 -20.04 -16.94
CA VAL A 138 11.62 -18.92 -17.15
C VAL A 138 10.72 -19.16 -18.36
N GLU A 139 11.27 -19.64 -19.47
CA GLU A 139 10.52 -20.00 -20.68
C GLU A 139 9.45 -21.06 -20.37
N SER A 140 9.83 -22.14 -19.68
CA SER A 140 8.89 -23.21 -19.30
C SER A 140 7.74 -22.68 -18.42
N LEU A 141 8.05 -21.79 -17.48
CA LEU A 141 7.04 -21.15 -16.62
C LEU A 141 6.04 -20.32 -17.44
N LEU A 142 6.52 -19.49 -18.36
CA LEU A 142 5.67 -18.63 -19.18
C LEU A 142 4.85 -19.44 -20.20
N LEU A 143 5.44 -20.45 -20.83
CA LEU A 143 4.74 -21.39 -21.71
C LEU A 143 3.60 -22.12 -20.98
N GLY A 144 3.79 -22.46 -19.70
CA GLY A 144 2.74 -23.02 -18.86
C GLY A 144 1.53 -22.10 -18.66
N LEU A 145 1.71 -20.78 -18.79
CA LEU A 145 0.63 -19.78 -18.70
C LEU A 145 -0.06 -19.53 -20.04
N VAL A 146 0.69 -19.39 -21.14
CA VAL A 146 0.14 -19.04 -22.46
C VAL A 146 -0.42 -20.25 -23.23
N GLY A 147 0.03 -21.47 -22.91
CA GLY A 147 -0.43 -22.69 -23.56
C GLY A 147 -0.18 -22.67 -25.08
N ASP A 148 -1.22 -22.99 -25.86
CA ASP A 148 -1.16 -23.04 -27.33
C ASP A 148 -1.29 -21.65 -28.00
N ASP A 149 -1.48 -20.58 -27.23
CA ASP A 149 -1.64 -19.22 -27.75
C ASP A 149 -0.28 -18.54 -27.97
N LEU A 150 0.56 -19.20 -28.78
CA LEU A 150 1.85 -18.67 -29.18
C LEU A 150 1.67 -17.72 -30.37
N PRO A 151 2.22 -16.50 -30.31
CA PRO A 151 2.18 -15.61 -31.47
C PRO A 151 2.91 -16.26 -32.65
N GLU A 152 2.25 -16.28 -33.82
CA GLU A 152 2.90 -16.67 -35.07
C GLU A 152 4.07 -15.70 -35.31
N THR A 153 5.29 -16.23 -35.25
CA THR A 153 6.54 -15.48 -35.49
C THR A 153 7.00 -15.60 -36.94
#